data_AF-A0A3A5A570-F1
#
_entry.id   AF-A0A3A5A570-F1
#
_cell.length_a   1.000
_cell.length_b   1.000
_cell.length_c   1.000
_cell.angle_alpha   90.00
_cell.angle_beta   90.00
_cell.angle_gamma   90.00
#
_symmetry.space_group_name_H-M   'P 1'
#
loop_
_entity.id
_entity.type
_entity.pdbx_description
1 polymer ?
#
loop_
_entity_poly.entity_id
_entity_poly.type
_entity_poly.pdbx_seq_one_letter_code
_entity_poly.pdbx_strand_id
1 'polypeptide(L)' 'MNYTGKHLTKAALKLGYMIKEGGKHILVFDPTTGRLISIFPRGKIKKKGTLAAILKQLGVTEAELKNLI' A
#
# COMPACT_ATOMS: atom_id res chain seq x y z
N MET A 1 -1.45 -3.16 -16.25
CA MET A 1 -1.92 -3.68 -14.95
C MET A 1 -2.46 -2.54 -14.12
N ASN A 2 -3.74 -2.59 -13.73
CA ASN A 2 -4.37 -1.55 -12.92
C ASN A 2 -4.33 -1.97 -11.45
N TYR A 3 -3.36 -1.47 -10.70
CA TYR A 3 -3.33 -1.67 -9.25
C TYR A 3 -4.36 -0.75 -8.57
N THR A 4 -5.05 -1.29 -7.57
CA THR A 4 -6.03 -0.56 -6.77
C THR A 4 -5.52 -0.43 -5.34
N GLY A 5 -6.07 0.52 -4.58
CA GLY A 5 -5.82 0.62 -3.14
C GLY A 5 -6.03 -0.72 -2.43
N LYS A 6 -7.06 -1.49 -2.81
CA LYS A 6 -7.30 -2.84 -2.26
C LYS A 6 -6.13 -3.82 -2.44
N HIS A 7 -5.45 -3.79 -3.58
CA HIS A 7 -4.29 -4.65 -3.83
C HIS A 7 -3.13 -4.28 -2.89
N LEU A 8 -2.89 -2.99 -2.71
CA LEU A 8 -1.85 -2.48 -1.81
C LEU A 8 -2.19 -2.74 -0.35
N THR A 9 -3.46 -2.62 0.03
CA THR A 9 -3.96 -2.99 1.37
C THR A 9 -3.70 -4.46 1.65
N LYS A 10 -4.02 -5.36 0.72
CA LYS A 10 -3.80 -6.80 0.89
C LYS A 10 -2.32 -7.12 1.08
N ALA A 11 -1.45 -6.48 0.29
CA ALA A 11 -0.01 -6.62 0.43
C ALA A 11 0.50 -6.07 1.78
N ALA A 12 0.06 -4.89 2.18
CA ALA A 12 0.44 -4.28 3.46
C ALA A 12 0.01 -5.14 4.66
N LEU A 13 -1.19 -5.74 4.64
CA LEU A 13 -1.64 -6.68 5.68
C LEU A 13 -0.75 -7.93 5.73
N LYS A 14 -0.38 -8.49 4.57
CA LYS A 14 0.52 -9.67 4.51
C LYS A 14 1.92 -9.37 5.02
N LEU A 15 2.38 -8.13 4.87
CA LEU A 15 3.65 -7.65 5.41
C LEU A 15 3.58 -7.33 6.91
N GLY A 16 2.41 -7.48 7.54
CA GLY A 16 2.22 -7.22 8.96
C GLY A 16 2.00 -5.75 9.32
N TYR A 17 1.78 -4.87 8.33
CA TYR A 17 1.46 -3.47 8.61
C TYR A 17 0.04 -3.29 9.13
N MET A 18 -0.14 -2.27 9.97
CA MET A 18 -1.45 -1.86 10.45
C MET A 18 -2.10 -0.90 9.45
N ILE A 19 -3.37 -1.09 9.14
CA ILE A 19 -4.06 -0.29 8.12
C ILE A 19 -5.28 0.41 8.72
N LYS A 20 -5.43 1.69 8.37
CA LYS A 20 -6.62 2.48 8.68
C LYS A 20 -7.26 2.96 7.39
N GLU A 21 -8.45 2.44 7.11
CA GLU A 21 -9.24 2.87 5.95
C GLU A 21 -10.00 4.15 6.28
N GLY A 22 -9.69 5.23 5.56
CA GLY A 22 -10.53 6.42 5.52
C GLY A 22 -11.53 6.36 4.35
N GLY A 23 -12.37 7.39 4.23
CA GLY A 23 -13.36 7.45 3.14
C GLY A 23 -12.73 7.51 1.74
N LYS A 24 -11.65 8.27 1.57
CA LYS A 24 -10.98 8.49 0.26
C LYS A 24 -9.59 7.87 0.17
N HIS A 25 -8.89 7.81 1.31
CA HIS A 25 -7.50 7.35 1.40
C HIS A 25 -7.37 6.23 2.43
N ILE A 26 -6.34 5.42 2.24
CA ILE A 26 -5.94 4.33 3.11
C ILE A 26 -4.59 4.73 3.69
N LEU A 27 -4.48 4.65 5.01
CA LEU A 27 -3.26 4.97 5.76
C LEU A 27 -2.63 3.66 6.23
N VAL A 28 -1.33 3.52 6.04
CA VAL A 28 -0.54 2.37 6.49
C VAL A 28 0.41 2.81 7.58
N PHE A 29 0.37 2.12 8.71
CA PHE A 29 1.16 2.37 9.90
C PHE A 29 2.06 1.18 10.21
N ASP A 30 3.22 1.50 10.75
CA ASP A 30 4.12 0.54 11.35
C ASP A 30 3.50 0.02 12.66
N PRO A 31 3.33 -1.30 12.85
CA PRO A 31 2.66 -1.85 14.03
C PRO A 31 3.48 -1.69 15.31
N THR A 32 4.81 -1.58 15.19
CA THR A 32 5.74 -1.54 16.33
C THR A 32 5.93 -0.13 16.85
N THR A 33 6.06 0.83 15.93
CA THR A 33 6.36 2.24 16.24
C THR A 33 5.13 3.14 16.16
N GLY A 34 4.03 2.67 15.58
CA GLY A 34 2.82 3.46 15.34
C GLY A 34 2.99 4.57 14.29
N ARG A 35 4.14 4.61 13.60
CA ARG A 35 4.46 5.67 12.63
C ARG A 35 3.74 5.45 11.31
N LEU A 36 3.35 6.54 10.67
CA LEU A 36 2.76 6.50 9.35
C LEU A 36 3.83 6.20 8.28
N ILE A 37 3.64 5.11 7.55
CA ILE A 37 4.57 4.64 6.50
C ILE A 37 4.14 5.15 5.13
N SER A 38 2.85 5.00 4.79
CA SER A 38 2.35 5.37 3.47
C SER A 38 0.87 5.75 3.49
N ILE A 39 0.47 6.52 2.49
CA ILE A 39 -0.92 6.93 2.25
C ILE A 39 -1.22 6.74 0.77
N PHE A 40 -2.32 6.08 0.45
CA PHE A 40 -2.74 5.91 -0.94
C PHE A 40 -4.25 5.99 -1.12
N PRO A 41 -4.73 6.38 -2.31
CA PRO A 41 -6.17 6.41 -2.58
C PRO A 41 -6.75 5.00 -2.60
N ARG A 42 -7.99 4.84 -2.14
CA ARG A 42 -8.73 3.56 -2.19
C ARG A 42 -9.00 3.09 -3.63
N GLY A 43 -9.05 4.03 -4.57
CA GLY A 43 -9.32 3.79 -5.98
C GLY A 43 -8.15 3.19 -6.76
N LYS A 44 -8.22 3.32 -8.09
CA LYS A 44 -7.15 2.89 -9.00
C LYS A 44 -5.95 3.84 -8.90
N ILE A 45 -4.75 3.28 -8.83
CA ILE A 45 -3.52 4.05 -8.98
C ILE A 45 -3.19 4.12 -10.47
N LYS A 46 -3.46 5.29 -11.06
CA LYS A 46 -3.28 5.54 -12.50
C LYS A 46 -1.83 5.85 -12.87
N LYS A 47 -1.07 6.46 -11.95
CA LYS A 47 0.29 6.92 -12.21
C LYS A 47 1.31 5.89 -11.71
N LYS A 48 2.16 5.39 -12.63
CA LYS A 48 3.26 4.47 -12.29
C LYS A 48 4.21 5.04 -11.23
N GLY A 49 4.54 6.33 -11.30
CA GLY A 49 5.39 6.97 -10.30
C GLY A 49 4.81 6.96 -8.89
N THR A 50 3.50 7.15 -8.75
CA THR A 50 2.82 7.07 -7.45
C THR A 50 2.85 5.65 -6.89
N LEU A 51 2.60 4.65 -7.75
CA LEU A 51 2.70 3.24 -7.36
C LEU A 51 4.12 2.89 -6.89
N ALA A 52 5.13 3.29 -7.65
CA ALA A 52 6.53 3.04 -7.32
C ALA A 52 6.94 3.71 -6.00
N ALA A 53 6.45 4.92 -5.72
CA ALA A 53 6.69 5.60 -4.45
C ALA A 53 6.07 4.85 -3.26
N ILE A 54 4.82 4.38 -3.40
CA ILE A 54 4.14 3.60 -2.36
C ILE A 54 4.86 2.28 -2.12
N LEU A 55 5.22 1.57 -3.19
CA LEU A 55 5.97 0.32 -3.11
C LEU A 55 7.32 0.51 -2.41
N LYS A 56 8.04 1.58 -2.73
CA LYS A 56 9.29 1.94 -2.05
C LYS A 56 9.09 2.23 -0.56
N GLN A 57 8.00 2.92 -0.19
CA GLN A 57 7.66 3.19 1.22
C GLN A 57 7.30 1.90 1.98
N LEU A 58 6.62 0.96 1.33
CA LEU A 58 6.25 -0.34 1.88
C LEU A 58 7.40 -1.35 1.85
N GLY A 59 8.54 -1.02 1.22
CA GLY A 59 9.69 -1.92 1.10
C GLY A 59 9.45 -3.13 0.19
N VAL A 60 8.50 -3.07 -0.75
CA VAL A 60 8.14 -4.17 -1.65
C VAL A 60 8.36 -3.82 -3.10
N THR A 61 8.70 -4.83 -3.91
CA THR A 61 8.81 -4.69 -5.36
C THR A 61 7.48 -4.97 -6.08
N GLU A 62 7.34 -4.57 -7.35
CA GLU A 62 6.14 -4.94 -8.16
C GLU A 62 6.00 -6.47 -8.32
N ALA A 63 7.13 -7.20 -8.35
CA ALA A 63 7.12 -8.66 -8.46
C ALA A 63 6.59 -9.31 -7.18
N GLU A 64 7.05 -8.84 -6.01
CA GLU A 64 6.50 -9.28 -4.73
C GLU A 64 5.04 -8.89 -4.57
N LEU A 65 4.68 -7.67 -5.00
CA LEU A 65 3.28 -7.25 -5.02
C LEU A 65 2.44 -8.28 -5.78
N LYS A 66 2.84 -8.70 -6.99
CA LYS A 66 2.12 -9.74 -7.75
C LYS A 66 1.99 -11.08 -7.03
N ASN A 67 3.00 -11.51 -6.28
CA ASN A 67 2.92 -12.75 -5.50
C ASN A 67 2.01 -12.61 -4.27
N LEU A 68 1.77 -11.40 -3.80
CA LEU A 68 0.96 -11.12 -2.61
C LEU A 68 -0.54 -10.93 -2.92
N ILE A 69 -0.93 -10.60 -4.17
CA ILE A 69 -2.33 -10.38 -4.56
C ILE A 69 -2.99 -11.62 -5.17
#